data_AF-A0A645DG81-F1
#
_entry.id   AF-A0A645DG81-F1
#
_cell.length_a   1.000
_cell.length_b   1.000
_cell.length_c   1.000
_cell.angle_alpha   90.00
_cell.angle_beta   90.00
_cell.angle_gamma   90.00
#
_symmetry.space_group_name_H-M   'P 1'
#
loop_
_entity.id
_entity.type
_entity.pdbx_description
1 polymer ?
#
loop_
_entity_poly.entity_id
_entity_poly.type
_entity_poly.pdbx_seq_one_letter_code
_entity_poly.pdbx_strand_id
1 'polypeptide(L)'
;MDDHHVLNAGFFLIYPLFLVFFGIVFVLTEDLPQTSSFCLGLIFYYFFYENVHYFLHYKTFKSGYFHFIQKYHLYHHYKNWKSNFGNTTSFWDRVFGTYDVRYKEFSLGTIEKSHLISKK
;
A
#
# COMPACT_ATOMS: atom_id res chain seq x y z
N MET A 1 1.46 18.90 5.04
CA MET A 1 2.06 18.05 4.01
C MET A 1 1.00 17.82 2.95
N ASP A 2 1.15 18.40 1.77
CA ASP A 2 0.25 18.15 0.63
C ASP A 2 0.65 16.84 -0.01
N ASP A 3 -0.04 15.77 0.37
CA ASP A 3 0.35 14.40 0.04
C ASP A 3 -0.08 13.99 -1.38
N HIS A 4 0.21 14.84 -2.37
CA HIS A 4 0.11 14.46 -3.78
C HIS A 4 1.11 13.34 -4.13
N HIS A 5 2.10 13.09 -3.26
CA HIS A 5 3.02 11.97 -3.33
C HIS A 5 2.34 10.60 -3.15
N VAL A 6 1.16 10.55 -2.53
CA VAL A 6 0.35 9.31 -2.35
C VAL A 6 0.11 8.60 -3.68
N LEU A 7 0.02 9.34 -4.80
CA LEU A 7 -0.23 8.81 -6.15
C LEU A 7 1.04 8.69 -7.02
N ASN A 8 2.07 9.48 -6.72
CA ASN A 8 3.27 9.55 -7.56
C ASN A 8 4.31 8.49 -7.19
N ALA A 9 4.40 8.11 -5.91
CA ALA A 9 5.39 7.13 -5.44
C ALA A 9 5.22 5.78 -6.14
N GLY A 10 3.98 5.36 -6.38
CA GLY A 10 3.71 4.09 -7.01
C GLY A 10 4.05 4.08 -8.51
N PHE A 11 3.72 5.14 -9.26
CA PHE A 11 3.91 5.15 -10.72
C PHE A 11 5.37 4.89 -11.08
N PHE A 12 6.30 5.50 -10.36
CA PHE A 12 7.73 5.28 -10.58
C PHE A 12 8.24 3.91 -10.11
N LEU A 13 7.52 3.25 -9.20
CA LEU A 13 7.88 1.93 -8.67
C LEU A 13 7.50 0.81 -9.65
N ILE A 14 6.33 0.89 -10.30
CA ILE A 14 5.81 -0.23 -11.08
C ILE A 14 6.54 -0.46 -12.40
N TYR A 15 7.00 0.58 -13.10
CA TYR A 15 7.70 0.42 -14.40
C TYR A 15 8.99 -0.40 -14.31
N PRO A 16 9.95 -0.08 -13.43
CA PRO A 16 11.16 -0.89 -13.31
C PRO A 16 10.84 -2.30 -12.82
N LEU A 17 9.90 -2.46 -11.88
CA LEU A 17 9.49 -3.78 -11.39
C LEU A 17 8.82 -4.63 -12.49
N PHE A 18 7.98 -4.02 -13.33
CA PHE A 18 7.35 -4.72 -14.46
C PHE A 18 8.41 -5.32 -15.38
N LEU A 19 9.42 -4.55 -15.78
CA LEU A 19 10.48 -5.03 -16.66
C LEU A 19 11.27 -6.18 -16.03
N VAL A 20 11.59 -6.05 -14.73
CA VAL A 20 12.31 -7.09 -13.98
C VAL A 20 11.48 -8.37 -13.89
N PHE A 21 10.22 -8.29 -13.46
CA PHE A 21 9.35 -9.46 -13.34
C PHE A 21 9.02 -10.08 -14.69
N PHE A 22 8.78 -9.28 -15.73
CA PHE A 22 8.58 -9.76 -17.08
C PHE A 22 9.80 -10.56 -17.56
N GLY A 23 11.01 -10.00 -17.41
CA GLY A 23 12.25 -10.68 -17.79
C GLY A 23 12.48 -11.98 -17.03
N ILE A 24 12.30 -11.98 -15.70
CA ILE A 24 12.45 -13.17 -14.86
C ILE A 24 11.45 -14.25 -15.28
N VAL A 25 10.17 -13.92 -15.38
CA VAL A 25 9.14 -14.92 -15.70
C VAL A 25 9.32 -15.43 -17.12
N PHE A 26 9.61 -14.56 -18.09
CA PHE A 26 9.86 -14.97 -19.47
C PHE A 26 11.05 -15.92 -19.58
N VAL A 27 12.15 -15.67 -18.88
CA VAL A 27 13.32 -16.57 -18.87
C VAL A 27 12.99 -17.91 -18.23
N LEU A 28 12.10 -17.95 -17.24
CA LEU A 28 11.72 -19.19 -16.56
C LEU A 28 10.68 -20.02 -17.33
N THR A 29 9.82 -19.39 -18.13
CA THR A 29 8.72 -20.06 -18.82
C THR A 29 8.93 -20.21 -20.32
N GLU A 30 9.71 -19.31 -20.93
CA GLU A 30 9.83 -19.10 -22.38
C GLU A 30 8.47 -18.94 -23.10
N ASP A 31 7.40 -18.66 -22.35
CA ASP A 31 6.02 -18.58 -22.84
C ASP A 31 5.48 -17.16 -22.69
N LEU A 32 5.30 -16.50 -23.84
CA LEU A 32 4.84 -15.11 -23.89
C LEU A 32 3.40 -14.95 -23.36
N PRO A 33 2.41 -15.80 -23.70
CA PRO A 33 1.08 -15.75 -23.11
C PRO A 33 1.09 -15.83 -21.59
N GLN A 34 1.75 -16.82 -20.99
CA GLN A 34 1.82 -17.01 -19.54
C GLN A 34 2.54 -15.85 -18.85
N THR A 35 3.66 -15.39 -19.41
CA THR A 35 4.38 -14.20 -18.92
C THR A 35 3.46 -12.98 -18.93
N SER A 36 2.75 -12.77 -20.04
CA SER A 36 1.83 -11.64 -20.19
C SER A 36 0.67 -11.72 -19.18
N SER A 37 0.08 -12.91 -18.99
CA SER A 37 -0.97 -13.12 -17.98
C SER A 37 -0.49 -12.83 -16.56
N PHE A 38 0.71 -13.27 -16.20
CA PHE A 38 1.30 -12.98 -14.90
C PHE A 38 1.52 -11.47 -14.70
N CYS A 39 2.12 -10.80 -15.69
CA CYS A 39 2.39 -9.38 -15.64
C CYS A 39 1.11 -8.52 -15.61
N LEU A 40 0.05 -8.93 -16.31
CA LEU A 40 -1.27 -8.31 -16.19
C LEU A 40 -1.83 -8.43 -14.77
N GLY A 41 -1.64 -9.59 -14.12
CA GLY A 41 -1.99 -9.78 -12.71
C GLY A 41 -1.22 -8.84 -11.77
N LEU A 42 0.08 -8.67 -12.00
CA LEU A 42 0.90 -7.72 -11.24
C LEU A 42 0.41 -6.28 -11.39
N ILE A 43 0.18 -5.83 -12.63
CA ILE A 43 -0.34 -4.50 -12.92
C ILE A 43 -1.69 -4.29 -12.24
N PHE A 44 -2.62 -5.25 -12.38
CA PHE A 44 -3.93 -5.17 -11.76
C PHE A 44 -3.85 -5.05 -10.24
N TYR A 45 -3.04 -5.90 -9.59
CA TYR A 45 -2.84 -5.83 -8.15
C TYR A 45 -2.24 -4.49 -7.72
N TYR A 46 -1.27 -3.98 -8.49
CA TYR A 46 -0.66 -2.69 -8.22
C TYR A 46 -1.68 -1.54 -8.32
N PHE A 47 -2.55 -1.53 -9.34
CA PHE A 47 -3.66 -0.57 -9.42
C PHE A 47 -4.58 -0.67 -8.20
N PHE A 48 -4.94 -1.89 -7.79
CA PHE A 48 -5.75 -2.10 -6.59
C PHE A 48 -5.07 -1.57 -5.33
N TYR A 49 -3.78 -1.85 -5.16
CA TYR A 49 -2.95 -1.40 -4.04
C TYR A 49 -2.93 0.13 -3.92
N GLU A 50 -2.70 0.85 -5.02
CA GLU A 50 -2.70 2.32 -5.04
C GLU A 50 -4.08 2.90 -4.71
N ASN A 51 -5.16 2.28 -5.21
CA ASN A 51 -6.52 2.71 -4.88
C ASN A 51 -6.84 2.53 -3.39
N VAL A 52 -6.42 1.40 -2.80
CA VAL A 52 -6.55 1.20 -1.36
C VAL A 52 -5.78 2.28 -0.62
N HIS A 53 -4.50 2.48 -0.95
CA HIS A 53 -3.66 3.52 -0.35
C HIS A 53 -4.31 4.90 -0.39
N TYR A 54 -4.79 5.31 -1.57
CA TYR A 54 -5.53 6.55 -1.76
C TYR A 54 -6.75 6.63 -0.85
N PHE A 55 -7.57 5.57 -0.80
CA PHE A 55 -8.75 5.56 0.06
C PHE A 55 -8.42 5.71 1.54
N LEU A 56 -7.32 5.10 2.02
CA LEU A 56 -6.88 5.22 3.42
C LEU A 56 -6.51 6.66 3.80
N HIS A 57 -5.99 7.44 2.86
CA HIS A 57 -5.70 8.88 3.05
C HIS A 57 -6.88 9.78 2.67
N TYR A 58 -7.88 9.26 1.97
CA TYR A 58 -9.01 10.04 1.50
C TYR A 58 -9.97 10.45 2.62
N LYS A 59 -10.47 9.49 3.39
CA LYS A 59 -11.51 9.72 4.42
C LYS A 59 -11.33 8.81 5.63
N THR A 60 -11.97 9.14 6.74
CA THR A 60 -12.00 8.25 7.92
C THR A 60 -12.96 7.07 7.73
N PHE A 61 -12.47 5.85 7.95
CA PHE A 61 -13.29 4.65 8.09
C PHE A 61 -13.57 4.39 9.57
N LYS A 62 -14.81 4.00 9.92
CA LYS A 62 -15.24 3.84 11.31
C LYS A 62 -15.22 2.40 11.82
N SER A 63 -15.32 1.42 10.92
CA SER A 63 -15.36 -0.01 11.26
C SER A 63 -14.89 -0.88 10.10
N GLY A 64 -14.74 -2.19 10.37
CA GLY A 64 -14.42 -3.19 9.37
C GLY A 64 -12.95 -3.15 8.92
N TYR A 65 -12.69 -3.82 7.78
CA TYR A 65 -11.32 -4.01 7.29
C TYR A 65 -10.62 -2.70 6.94
N PHE A 66 -11.32 -1.80 6.26
CA PHE A 66 -10.77 -0.49 5.90
C PHE A 66 -10.40 0.35 7.13
N HIS A 67 -11.16 0.26 8.22
CA HIS A 67 -10.78 0.91 9.47
C HIS A 67 -9.50 0.30 10.08
N PHE A 68 -9.41 -1.03 10.10
CA PHE A 68 -8.22 -1.75 10.56
C PHE A 68 -6.99 -1.33 9.76
N ILE A 69 -7.04 -1.45 8.43
CA ILE A 69 -5.87 -1.22 7.58
C ILE A 69 -5.53 0.29 7.50
N GLN A 70 -6.53 1.18 7.61
CA GLN A 70 -6.30 2.61 7.77
C GLN A 70 -5.51 2.91 9.04
N LYS A 71 -5.93 2.39 10.20
CA LYS A 71 -5.18 2.57 11.45
C LYS A 71 -3.76 2.01 11.33
N TYR A 72 -3.63 0.83 10.72
CA TYR A 72 -2.35 0.16 10.52
C TYR A 72 -1.37 1.01 9.70
N HIS A 73 -1.83 1.50 8.55
CA HIS A 73 -1.03 2.30 7.62
C HIS A 73 -0.79 3.74 8.11
N LEU A 74 -1.80 4.40 8.71
CA LEU A 74 -1.60 5.75 9.24
C LEU A 74 -0.72 5.76 10.50
N TYR A 75 -0.66 4.65 11.25
CA TYR A 75 0.33 4.48 12.31
C TYR A 75 1.77 4.53 11.77
N HIS A 76 2.01 3.90 10.61
CA HIS A 76 3.30 4.00 9.92
C HIS A 76 3.66 5.46 9.63
N HIS A 77 2.74 6.24 9.03
CA HIS A 77 3.01 7.64 8.71
C HIS A 77 3.19 8.55 9.93
N TYR A 78 2.36 8.41 10.97
CA TYR A 78 2.30 9.39 12.05
C TYR A 78 3.05 9.00 13.32
N LYS A 79 3.37 7.72 13.52
CA LYS A 79 3.95 7.23 14.78
C LYS A 79 5.25 6.47 14.58
N ASN A 80 5.31 5.54 13.62
CA ASN A 80 6.51 4.74 13.40
C ASN A 80 6.68 4.32 11.94
N TRP A 81 7.37 5.16 11.16
CA TRP A 81 7.64 4.95 9.74
C TRP A 81 8.58 3.77 9.44
N LYS A 82 9.16 3.14 10.47
CA LYS A 82 10.03 1.96 10.32
C LYS A 82 9.30 0.63 10.53
N SER A 83 7.97 0.66 10.64
CA SER A 83 7.13 -0.52 10.92
C SER A 83 5.82 -0.45 10.14
N ASN A 84 5.08 -1.57 10.09
CA ASN A 84 3.73 -1.63 9.52
C ASN A 84 3.66 -1.07 8.09
N PHE A 85 4.53 -1.54 7.21
CA PHE A 85 4.66 -1.05 5.84
C PHE A 85 3.43 -1.38 4.99
N GLY A 86 2.71 -2.46 5.31
CA GLY A 86 1.55 -2.90 4.55
C GLY A 86 0.37 -1.92 4.60
N ASN A 87 -0.28 -1.69 3.46
CA ASN A 87 -1.51 -0.90 3.35
C ASN A 87 -2.71 -1.69 2.78
N THR A 88 -2.48 -2.92 2.30
CA THR A 88 -3.53 -3.88 1.90
C THR A 88 -3.64 -5.04 2.86
N THR A 89 -2.56 -5.40 3.57
CA THR A 89 -2.50 -6.51 4.55
C THR A 89 -1.33 -6.31 5.51
N SER A 90 -1.41 -6.88 6.71
CA SER A 90 -0.30 -6.93 7.69
C SER A 90 0.55 -8.20 7.62
N PHE A 91 0.23 -9.10 6.68
CA PHE A 91 0.85 -10.42 6.60
C PHE A 91 2.38 -10.35 6.45
N TRP A 92 2.87 -9.58 5.48
CA TRP A 92 4.30 -9.48 5.21
C TRP A 92 5.08 -8.83 6.35
N ASP A 93 4.48 -7.86 7.05
CA ASP A 93 5.12 -7.27 8.23
C ASP A 93 5.34 -8.30 9.35
N ARG A 94 4.49 -9.32 9.46
CA ARG A 94 4.71 -10.42 10.42
C ARG A 94 5.81 -11.36 9.96
N VAL A 95 5.85 -11.67 8.66
CA VAL A 95 6.89 -12.52 8.06
C VAL A 95 8.27 -11.89 8.21
N PHE A 96 8.38 -10.58 7.99
CA PHE A 96 9.65 -9.86 8.02
C PHE A 96 9.98 -9.19 9.37
N GLY A 97 9.16 -9.40 10.41
CA GLY A 97 9.41 -8.86 11.74
C GLY A 97 9.26 -7.34 11.87
N THR A 98 8.50 -6.70 10.99
CA THR A 98 8.21 -5.26 10.98
C THR A 98 6.81 -4.93 11.50
N TYR A 99 6.10 -5.92 12.03
CA TYR A 99 4.79 -5.76 12.67
C TYR A 99 4.92 -5.12 14.05
N ASP A 100 4.38 -3.92 14.21
CA ASP A 100 4.30 -3.20 15.47
C ASP A 100 2.87 -3.20 15.99
N VAL A 101 2.61 -3.93 17.07
CA VAL A 101 1.28 -4.11 17.67
C VAL A 101 0.65 -2.82 18.22
N ARG A 102 1.45 -1.78 18.47
CA ARG A 102 0.99 -0.52 19.08
C ARG A 102 0.04 0.27 18.18
N TYR A 103 -0.07 -0.06 16.89
CA TYR A 103 -1.10 0.51 16.01
C TYR A 103 -2.54 0.26 16.52
N LYS A 104 -2.76 -0.76 17.37
CA LYS A 104 -4.08 -1.03 17.95
C LYS A 104 -4.54 0.10 18.88
N GLU A 105 -3.59 0.69 19.60
CA GLU A 105 -3.80 1.83 20.52
C GLU A 105 -3.89 3.16 19.77
N PHE A 106 -3.33 3.22 18.56
CA PHE A 106 -3.41 4.40 17.72
C PHE A 106 -4.85 4.75 17.33
N SER A 107 -5.18 6.02 17.34
CA SER A 107 -6.43 6.54 16.82
C SER A 107 -6.18 7.86 16.12
N LEU A 108 -7.01 8.15 15.12
CA LEU A 108 -6.95 9.37 14.33
C LEU A 108 -7.46 10.55 15.18
N GLY A 109 -6.54 11.39 15.65
CA GLY A 109 -6.82 12.66 16.32
C GLY A 109 -7.26 13.74 15.34
N THR A 110 -7.40 14.96 15.85
CA THR A 110 -7.83 16.13 15.04
C THR A 110 -6.79 16.50 14.00
N ILE A 111 -5.50 16.43 14.36
CA ILE A 111 -4.38 16.76 13.47
C ILE A 111 -4.31 15.76 12.33
N GLU A 112 -4.30 14.46 12.63
CA GLU A 112 -4.23 13.40 11.62
C GLU A 112 -5.43 13.46 10.67
N LYS A 113 -6.63 13.73 11.19
CA LYS A 113 -7.83 13.91 10.35
C LYS A 113 -7.75 15.13 9.44
N SER A 114 -7.09 16.21 9.87
CA SER A 114 -6.94 17.42 9.05
C SER A 114 -6.04 17.20 7.82
N HIS A 115 -5.20 16.17 7.84
CA HIS A 115 -4.34 15.81 6.71
C HIS A 115 -5.04 14.92 5.67
N LEU A 116 -6.23 14.40 5.97
CA LEU A 116 -7.00 13.59 5.02
C LEU A 116 -7.41 14.42 3.79
N ILE A 117 -7.40 13.79 2.63
CA ILE A 117 -7.68 14.46 1.35
C ILE A 117 -9.09 15.06 1.35
N SER A 118 -10.08 14.39 1.93
CA SER A 118 -11.47 14.90 2.00
C SER A 118 -11.66 16.10 2.94
N LYS A 119 -10.62 16.52 3.67
CA LYS A 119 -10.67 17.63 4.64
C LYS A 119 -9.93 18.89 4.16
N LYS A 120 -9.28 18.80 3.01
CA LYS A 120 -8.78 19.94 2.24
C LYS A 120 -9.84 20.37 1.24
#